data_AF-A0A850HBJ2-F1
#
_entry.id   AF-A0A850HBJ2-F1
#
_cell.length_a   1.000
_cell.length_b   1.000
_cell.length_c   1.000
_cell.angle_alpha   90.00
_cell.angle_beta   90.00
_cell.angle_gamma   90.00
#
_symmetry.space_group_name_H-M   'P 1'
#
loop_
_entity.id
_entity.type
_entity.pdbx_description
1 polymer ?
#
loop_
_entity_poly.entity_id
_entity_poly.type
_entity_poly.pdbx_seq_one_letter_code
_entity_poly.pdbx_strand_id
1 'polypeptide(L)'
;MSQHTPNELTAIFKRDREVLTRLKQSDAHFARLAEAYHTVNRDVHRIEAQAEAASDERMETLKKQRLELLDEITAIVTKARELAA
;
A
#
# COMPACT_ATOMS: atom_id res chain seq x y z
N MET A 1 -19.52 -2.22 9.45
CA MET A 1 -18.72 -1.71 8.32
C MET A 1 -17.31 -1.46 8.83
N SER A 2 -16.46 -2.49 8.85
CA SER A 2 -15.10 -2.35 9.38
C SER A 2 -14.25 -1.54 8.40
N GLN A 3 -14.22 -0.22 8.57
CA GLN A 3 -13.43 0.73 7.77
C GLN A 3 -11.91 0.68 8.09
N HIS A 4 -11.43 -0.40 8.70
CA HIS A 4 -10.02 -0.61 9.03
C HIS A 4 -9.53 -1.86 8.32
N THR A 5 -9.11 -1.70 7.05
CA THR A 5 -8.22 -2.68 6.45
C THR A 5 -6.85 -2.51 7.13
N PRO A 6 -6.23 -3.57 7.68
CA PRO A 6 -4.90 -3.47 8.25
C PRO A 6 -3.87 -3.08 7.16
N ASN A 7 -2.70 -2.58 7.56
CA ASN A 7 -1.61 -2.22 6.64
C ASN A 7 -1.93 -1.10 5.63
N GLU A 8 -2.83 -0.16 5.95
CA GLU A 8 -3.05 1.01 5.10
C GLU A 8 -1.81 1.91 5.01
N LEU A 9 -1.52 2.45 3.81
CA LEU A 9 -0.39 3.37 3.59
C LEU A 9 -0.43 4.59 4.52
N THR A 10 -1.63 5.09 4.84
CA THR A 10 -1.80 6.23 5.76
C THR A 10 -1.44 5.89 7.21
N ALA A 11 -1.53 4.61 7.59
CA ALA A 11 -1.11 4.11 8.89
C ALA A 11 0.40 3.80 8.91
N ILE A 12 0.92 3.18 7.85
CA ILE A 12 2.35 2.86 7.70
C ILE A 12 3.20 4.14 7.70
N PHE A 13 2.79 5.14 6.90
CA PHE A 13 3.51 6.40 6.74
C PHE A 13 2.86 7.53 7.54
N LYS A 14 2.42 7.26 8.77
CA LYS A 14 1.68 8.23 9.61
C LYS A 14 2.46 9.54 9.83
N ARG A 15 3.80 9.49 9.85
CA ARG A 15 4.68 10.66 10.05
C ARG A 15 4.91 11.45 8.75
N ASP A 16 4.65 10.85 7.60
CA ASP A 16 4.94 11.42 6.28
C ASP A 16 3.65 11.73 5.50
N ARG A 17 2.52 11.94 6.18
CA ARG A 17 1.20 12.16 5.56
C ARG A 17 1.19 13.31 4.55
N GLU A 18 1.93 14.38 4.84
CA GLU A 18 2.04 15.53 3.93
C GLU A 18 2.82 15.15 2.66
N VAL A 19 3.88 14.36 2.80
CA VAL A 19 4.66 13.82 1.66
C VAL A 19 3.77 12.92 0.81
N LEU A 20 3.01 12.02 1.42
CA LEU A 20 2.06 11.15 0.71
C LEU A 20 1.02 11.97 -0.07
N THR A 21 0.44 12.99 0.56
CA THR A 21 -0.58 13.84 -0.07
C THR A 21 -0.01 14.57 -1.29
N ARG A 22 1.20 15.12 -1.15
CA ARG A 22 1.91 15.78 -2.24
C ARG A 22 2.20 14.81 -3.39
N LEU A 23 2.80 13.66 -3.09
CA LEU A 23 3.14 12.64 -4.09
C LEU A 23 1.89 12.15 -4.83
N LYS A 24 0.76 11.93 -4.15
CA LYS A 24 -0.51 11.56 -4.81
C LYS A 24 -0.99 12.60 -5.84
N GLN A 25 -0.68 13.87 -5.63
CA GLN A 25 -1.10 14.97 -6.51
C GLN A 25 -0.09 15.26 -7.63
N SER A 26 1.21 15.11 -7.35
CA SER A 26 2.28 15.53 -8.25
C SER A 26 3.00 14.39 -8.97
N ASP A 27 2.88 13.16 -8.48
CA ASP A 27 3.57 11.99 -9.03
C ASP A 27 2.57 10.91 -9.47
N ALA A 28 2.34 10.84 -10.78
CA ALA A 28 1.42 9.87 -11.38
C ALA A 28 1.88 8.42 -11.21
N HIS A 29 3.18 8.17 -11.08
CA HIS A 29 3.72 6.84 -10.80
C HIS A 29 3.37 6.42 -9.38
N PHE A 30 3.64 7.29 -8.40
CA PHE A 30 3.25 7.07 -7.01
C PHE A 30 1.75 6.86 -6.85
N ALA A 31 0.92 7.65 -7.55
CA ALA A 31 -0.53 7.51 -7.48
C ALA A 31 -0.99 6.10 -7.91
N ARG A 32 -0.42 5.56 -9.00
CA ARG A 32 -0.70 4.20 -9.49
C ARG A 32 -0.22 3.12 -8.51
N LEU A 33 0.99 3.27 -7.96
CA LEU A 33 1.51 2.34 -6.96
C LEU A 33 0.65 2.32 -5.70
N ALA A 34 0.22 3.49 -5.22
CA ALA A 34 -0.64 3.58 -4.05
C ALA A 34 -2.00 2.90 -4.31
N GLU A 35 -2.62 3.11 -5.47
CA GLU A 35 -3.85 2.44 -5.86
C GLU A 35 -3.70 0.91 -5.99
N ALA A 36 -2.62 0.46 -6.62
CA ALA A 36 -2.29 -0.95 -6.73
C ALA A 36 -2.10 -1.59 -5.35
N TYR A 37 -1.36 -0.93 -4.47
CA TYR A 37 -1.16 -1.39 -3.09
C TYR A 37 -2.48 -1.47 -2.33
N HIS A 38 -3.34 -0.44 -2.40
CA HIS A 38 -4.65 -0.46 -1.74
C HIS A 38 -5.52 -1.63 -2.25
N THR A 39 -5.46 -1.93 -3.55
CA THR A 39 -6.20 -3.04 -4.16
C THR A 39 -5.70 -4.40 -3.64
N VAL A 40 -4.38 -4.64 -3.74
CA VAL A 40 -3.78 -5.90 -3.28
C VAL A 40 -3.98 -6.09 -1.77
N ASN A 41 -3.83 -5.03 -0.97
CA ASN A 41 -4.05 -5.09 0.47
C ASN A 41 -5.50 -5.45 0.82
N ARG A 42 -6.47 -4.92 0.07
CA ARG A 42 -7.89 -5.31 0.22
C ARG A 42 -8.14 -6.76 -0.12
N ASP A 43 -7.54 -7.26 -1.19
CA ASP A 43 -7.71 -8.65 -1.62
C ASP A 43 -7.09 -9.62 -0.61
N VAL A 44 -5.88 -9.32 -0.12
CA VAL A 44 -5.26 -10.08 0.98
C VAL A 44 -6.19 -10.08 2.19
N HIS A 45 -6.71 -8.92 2.59
CA HIS A 45 -7.60 -8.84 3.76
C HIS A 45 -8.91 -9.62 3.59
N ARG A 46 -9.50 -9.63 2.38
CA ARG A 46 -10.70 -10.44 2.09
C ARG A 46 -10.43 -11.93 2.25
N ILE A 47 -9.28 -12.40 1.77
CA ILE A 47 -8.85 -13.80 1.91
C ILE A 47 -8.58 -14.13 3.39
N GLU A 48 -7.85 -13.27 4.11
CA GLU A 48 -7.56 -13.44 5.55
C GLU A 48 -8.83 -13.46 6.41
N ALA A 49 -9.81 -12.61 6.07
CA ALA A 49 -11.11 -12.56 6.74
C ALA A 49 -12.04 -13.71 6.35
N GLN A 50 -11.57 -14.68 5.55
CA GLN A 50 -12.36 -15.78 4.99
C GLN A 50 -13.60 -15.31 4.21
N ALA A 51 -13.61 -14.05 3.76
CA ALA A 51 -14.67 -13.47 2.95
C ALA A 51 -14.58 -13.93 1.49
N GLU A 52 -13.41 -14.40 1.06
CA GLU A 52 -13.16 -14.96 -0.26
C GLU A 52 -12.33 -16.25 -0.13
N ALA A 53 -12.78 -17.33 -0.78
CA ALA A 53 -12.00 -18.56 -0.86
C ALA A 53 -10.85 -18.37 -1.86
N ALA A 54 -9.62 -18.62 -1.42
CA ALA A 54 -8.44 -18.60 -2.26
C ALA A 54 -7.53 -19.78 -1.92
N SER A 55 -6.73 -20.22 -2.90
CA SER A 55 -5.65 -21.16 -2.65
C SER A 55 -4.53 -20.49 -1.86
N ASP A 56 -3.75 -21.29 -1.13
CA ASP A 56 -2.56 -20.82 -0.42
C ASP A 56 -1.56 -20.16 -1.37
N GLU A 57 -1.38 -20.71 -2.58
CA GLU A 57 -0.52 -20.13 -3.61
C GLU A 57 -0.95 -18.72 -4.03
N ARG A 58 -2.26 -18.49 -4.19
CA ARG A 58 -2.79 -17.17 -4.53
C ARG A 58 -2.55 -16.18 -3.38
N MET A 59 -2.78 -16.61 -2.15
CA MET A 59 -2.55 -15.80 -0.96
C MET A 59 -1.07 -15.39 -0.84
N GLU A 60 -0.15 -16.33 -1.03
CA GLU A 60 1.29 -16.05 -0.99
C GLU A 60 1.73 -15.13 -2.13
N THR A 61 1.17 -15.30 -3.33
CA THR A 61 1.41 -14.39 -4.47
C THR A 61 0.98 -12.95 -4.14
N LEU A 62 -0.22 -12.78 -3.58
CA LEU A 62 -0.73 -11.45 -3.21
C LEU A 62 0.09 -10.81 -2.08
N LYS A 63 0.55 -11.59 -1.09
CA LYS A 63 1.44 -11.09 -0.04
C LYS A 63 2.78 -10.61 -0.59
N LYS A 64 3.37 -11.36 -1.55
CA LYS A 64 4.61 -10.95 -2.23
C LYS A 64 4.41 -9.66 -3.01
N GLN A 65 3.34 -9.57 -3.80
CA GLN A 65 2.99 -8.34 -4.52
C GLN A 65 2.79 -7.15 -3.58
N ARG A 66 2.12 -7.35 -2.43
CA ARG A 66 1.96 -6.30 -1.42
C ARG A 66 3.31 -5.81 -0.89
N LEU A 67 4.25 -6.73 -0.66
CA LEU A 67 5.59 -6.39 -0.17
C LEU A 67 6.38 -5.62 -1.23
N GLU A 68 6.41 -6.10 -2.47
CA GLU A 68 7.11 -5.43 -3.58
C GLU A 68 6.59 -4.00 -3.80
N LEU A 69 5.26 -3.82 -3.80
CA LEU A 69 4.64 -2.50 -3.89
C LEU A 69 5.00 -1.62 -2.69
N LEU A 70 5.04 -2.18 -1.49
CA LEU A 70 5.41 -1.43 -0.28
C LEU A 70 6.86 -0.95 -0.36
N ASP A 71 7.77 -1.80 -0.84
CA ASP A 71 9.19 -1.47 -0.97
C ASP A 71 9.40 -0.31 -1.96
N GLU A 72 8.73 -0.35 -3.12
CA GLU A 72 8.80 0.71 -4.11
C GLU A 72 8.22 2.04 -3.58
N ILE A 73 7.04 1.98 -2.94
CA ILE A 73 6.42 3.14 -2.30
C ILE A 73 7.34 3.71 -1.22
N THR A 74 7.95 2.86 -0.39
CA THR A 74 8.85 3.28 0.69
C THR A 74 10.07 4.00 0.13
N ALA A 75 10.65 3.52 -0.97
CA ALA A 75 11.77 4.17 -1.64
C ALA A 75 11.40 5.58 -2.13
N ILE A 76 10.22 5.73 -2.76
CA ILE A 76 9.74 7.03 -3.25
C ILE A 76 9.47 8.00 -2.09
N VAL A 77 8.76 7.55 -1.05
CA VAL A 77 8.44 8.39 0.12
C VAL A 77 9.71 8.82 0.84
N THR A 78 10.66 7.92 1.03
CA THR A 78 11.95 8.22 1.68
C THR A 78 12.72 9.28 0.90
N LYS A 79 12.85 9.10 -0.41
CA LYS A 79 13.51 10.07 -1.28
C LYS A 79 12.81 11.43 -1.27
N ALA A 80 11.48 11.45 -1.34
CA ALA A 80 10.71 12.69 -1.32
C ALA A 80 10.82 13.43 0.03
N ARG A 81 10.89 12.69 1.14
CA ARG A 81 11.13 13.23 2.48
C ARG A 81 12.51 13.87 2.61
N GLU A 82 13.55 13.20 2.11
CA GLU A 82 14.92 13.70 2.12
C GLU A 82 15.08 14.98 1.29
N LEU A 83 14.36 15.10 0.17
CA LEU A 83 14.35 16.32 -0.65
C LEU A 83 13.57 17.48 -0.01
N ALA A 84 12.73 17.20 0.97
CA ALA A 84 11.92 18.19 1.68
C ALA A 84 12.53 18.60 3.04
N ALA A 85 13.64 17.97 3.46
CA ALA A 85 14.40 18.27 4.67
C ALA A 85 15.48 19.32 4.39
#